data_AF-A0A7C7DZ28-F1
#
_entry.id   AF-A0A7C7DZ28-F1
#
_cell.length_a   1.000
_cell.length_b   1.000
_cell.length_c   1.000
_cell.angle_alpha   90.00
_cell.angle_beta   90.00
_cell.angle_gamma   90.00
#
_symmetry.space_group_name_H-M   'P 1'
#
loop_
_entity.id
_entity.type
_entity.pdbx_description
1 polymer ?
#
loop_
_entity_poly.entity_id
_entity_poly.type
_entity_poly.pdbx_seq_one_letter_code
_entity_poly.pdbx_strand_id
1 'polypeptide(L)' 'MSIYAGFLYLILSSIYTFSYAKKIWPKNKAASMGAVLLVFISSAAAILAYLRT' A
#
# COMPACT_ATOMS: atom_id res chain seq x y z
N MET A 1 8.07 11.18 -16.74
CA MET A 1 7.87 11.93 -15.47
C MET A 1 6.69 11.40 -14.65
N SER A 2 5.51 11.11 -15.22
CA SER A 2 4.34 10.64 -14.45
C SER A 2 4.49 9.29 -13.73
N ILE A 3 5.32 8.37 -14.23
CA ILE A 3 5.53 7.05 -13.59
C ILE A 3 6.19 7.19 -12.20
N TYR A 4 7.15 8.09 -12.05
CA TYR A 4 7.81 8.35 -10.76
C TYR A 4 6.85 8.94 -9.72
N ALA A 5 5.87 9.76 -10.15
CA ALA A 5 4.84 10.29 -9.26
C ALA A 5 3.90 9.17 -8.76
N GLY A 6 3.58 8.18 -9.60
CA GLY A 6 2.81 7.00 -9.20
C GLY A 6 3.54 6.14 -8.16
N PHE A 7 4.85 5.91 -8.35
CA PHE A 7 5.67 5.23 -7.34
C PHE A 7 5.76 6.01 -6.03
N LEU A 8 5.92 7.34 -6.08
CA LEU A 8 5.94 8.18 -4.89
C LEU A 8 4.61 8.07 -4.11
N TYR A 9 3.48 8.08 -4.82
CA TYR A 9 2.15 7.92 -4.23
C TYR A 9 1.98 6.56 -3.54
N LEU A 10 2.43 5.48 -4.17
CA LEU A 10 2.41 4.13 -3.57
C LEU A 10 3.23 4.06 -2.28
N ILE A 11 4.40 4.70 -2.25
CA ILE A 11 5.26 4.72 -1.06
C ILE A 11 4.58 5.49 0.07
N LEU A 12 4.07 6.70 -0.19
CA LEU A 12 3.37 7.51 0.83
C LEU A 12 2.12 6.79 1.35
N SER A 13 1.32 6.21 0.45
CA SER A 13 0.11 5.47 0.80
C SER A 13 0.43 4.24 1.66
N SER A 14 1.52 3.52 1.34
CA SER A 14 2.00 2.39 2.13
C SER A 14 2.38 2.83 3.54
N ILE A 15 3.21 3.87 3.68
CA ILE A 15 3.67 4.38 4.99
C ILE A 15 2.48 4.81 5.85
N TYR A 16 1.52 5.52 5.26
CA TYR A 16 0.30 5.94 5.96
C TYR A 16 -0.51 4.74 6.44
N THR A 17 -0.75 3.78 5.56
CA THR A 17 -1.53 2.57 5.86
C THR A 17 -0.88 1.73 6.94
N PHE A 18 0.44 1.52 6.90
CA PHE A 18 1.17 0.79 7.94
C PHE A 18 1.15 1.52 9.30
N SER A 19 1.31 2.85 9.30
CA SER A 19 1.25 3.67 10.51
C SER A 19 -0.14 3.61 11.15
N TYR A 20 -1.19 3.69 10.34
CA TYR A 20 -2.57 3.61 10.80
C TYR A 20 -2.95 2.20 11.24
N ALA A 21 -2.53 1.17 10.50
CA ALA A 21 -2.74 -0.23 10.84
C ALA A 21 -2.10 -0.58 12.20
N LYS A 22 -0.92 -0.04 12.52
CA LYS A 22 -0.28 -0.21 13.84
C LYS A 22 -1.11 0.39 14.96
N LYS A 23 -1.72 1.57 14.76
CA LYS A 23 -2.60 2.21 15.75
C LYS A 23 -3.91 1.44 15.98
N ILE A 24 -4.48 0.85 14.94
CA ILE A 24 -5.76 0.12 15.01
C ILE A 24 -5.59 -1.35 15.41
N TRP A 25 -4.39 -1.92 15.27
CA TRP A 25 -4.09 -3.33 15.59
C TRP A 25 -4.69 -3.85 16.91
N PRO A 26 -4.60 -3.12 18.06
CA PRO A 26 -5.18 -3.60 19.32
C PRO A 26 -6.72 -3.51 19.37
N LYS A 27 -7.35 -2.68 18.53
CA LYS A 27 -8.82 -2.51 18.49
C LYS A 27 -9.49 -3.38 17.44
N ASN A 28 -8.90 -3.50 16.25
CA ASN A 28 -9.48 -4.26 15.15
C ASN A 28 -8.39 -4.85 14.26
N LYS A 29 -7.88 -6.00 14.69
CA LYS A 29 -6.75 -6.70 14.06
C LYS A 29 -7.03 -7.12 12.62
N ALA A 30 -8.26 -7.56 12.33
CA ALA A 30 -8.67 -7.99 11.00
C ALA A 30 -8.66 -6.82 9.99
N ALA A 31 -9.17 -5.65 10.40
CA ALA A 31 -9.15 -4.46 9.56
C ALA A 31 -7.71 -3.98 9.26
N SER A 32 -6.82 -4.01 10.25
CA SER A 32 -5.40 -3.66 10.03
C SER A 32 -4.70 -4.63 9.09
N MET A 33 -4.94 -5.94 9.22
CA MET A 33 -4.37 -6.94 8.29
C MET A 33 -4.91 -6.76 6.88
N GLY A 34 -6.22 -6.53 6.72
CA GLY A 34 -6.83 -6.30 5.41
C GLY A 34 -6.29 -5.05 4.71
N ALA A 35 -6.10 -3.96 5.46
CA ALA A 35 -5.51 -2.73 4.91
C ALA A 35 -4.07 -2.94 4.44
N VAL A 36 -3.25 -3.68 5.19
CA VAL A 36 -1.88 -4.04 4.79
C VAL A 36 -1.90 -4.94 3.55
N LEU A 37 -2.82 -5.91 3.48
CA LEU A 37 -2.94 -6.82 2.34
C LEU A 37 -3.31 -6.05 1.05
N LEU A 38 -4.22 -5.08 1.15
CA LEU A 38 -4.62 -4.21 0.04
C LEU A 38 -3.44 -3.39 -0.51
N VAL A 39 -2.56 -2.90 0.37
CA VAL A 39 -1.33 -2.21 -0.05
C VAL A 39 -0.42 -3.14 -0.83
N PHE A 40 -0.19 -4.36 -0.33
CA PHE A 40 0.64 -5.35 -1.03
C PHE A 40 0.09 -5.71 -2.42
N ILE A 41 -1.23 -5.93 -2.54
CA ILE A 41 -1.87 -6.23 -3.82
C ILE A 41 -1.73 -5.04 -4.78
N SER A 42 -1.95 -3.81 -4.29
CA SER A 42 -1.82 -2.60 -5.10
C SER A 42 -0.39 -2.37 -5.59
N SER A 43 0.61 -2.59 -4.73
CA SER A 43 2.02 -2.51 -5.11
C SER A 43 2.40 -3.60 -6.12
N ALA A 44 1.93 -4.84 -5.94
CA ALA A 44 2.18 -5.93 -6.88
C ALA A 44 1.55 -5.65 -8.25
N ALA A 45 0.33 -5.15 -8.30
CA ALA A 45 -0.35 -4.75 -9.53
C ALA A 45 0.40 -3.62 -10.25
N ALA A 46 0.89 -2.63 -9.51
CA ALA A 46 1.68 -1.54 -10.08
C ALA A 46 3.02 -2.02 -10.67
N ILE A 47 3.72 -2.94 -9.99
CA ILE A 47 4.96 -3.55 -10.50
C ILE A 47 4.68 -4.37 -11.76
N LEU A 48 3.61 -5.17 -11.78
CA LEU A 48 3.20 -5.93 -12.95
C LEU A 48 2.85 -5.03 -14.15
N ALA A 49 2.12 -3.94 -13.90
CA ALA A 49 1.82 -2.96 -14.93
C ALA A 49 3.09 -2.29 -15.48
N TYR A 50 4.04 -1.95 -14.60
CA TYR A 50 5.33 -1.40 -15.01
C TYR A 50 6.16 -2.41 -15.83
N LEU A 51 6.23 -3.69 -15.43
CA LEU A 51 6.96 -4.72 -16.19
C LEU A 51 6.33 -5.04 -17.55
N ARG A 52 5.03 -4.81 -17.72
CA ARG A 52 4.29 -5.02 -18.97
C ARG A 52 4.38 -3.83 -19.94
N THR A 53 4.85 -2.67 -19.46
CA THR A 53 4.98 -1.44 -20.25
C THR A 53 6.42 -1.29 -20.74
#